data_AF-A0A060YEE2-F1
#
_entry.id   AF-A0A060YEE2-F1
#
_cell.length_a   1.000
_cell.length_b   1.000
_cell.length_c   1.000
_cell.angle_alpha   90.00
_cell.angle_beta   90.00
_cell.angle_gamma   90.00
#
_symmetry.space_group_name_H-M   'P 1'
#
loop_
_entity.id
_entity.type
_entity.pdbx_description
1 polymer ?
#
loop_
_entity_poly.entity_id
_entity_poly.type
_entity_poly.pdbx_seq_one_letter_code
_entity_poly.pdbx_strand_id
1 'polypeptide(L)'
;MQLEWLRVYLHAYKASTKKGEEVSDRELETLYVQVNKFALASHFFWGFWALIQAKYSSINFDFLGYAVLRFNQYFKTKPAAMALQIPE
;
A
#
# COMPACT_ATOMS: atom_id res chain seq x y z
N MET A 1 -2.64 7.48 13.47
CA MET A 1 -2.85 6.02 13.27
C MET A 1 -1.85 5.42 12.27
N GLN A 2 -1.78 5.86 11.00
CA GLN A 2 -0.86 5.27 10.01
C GLN A 2 0.63 5.45 10.33
N LEU A 3 1.08 6.68 10.60
CA LEU A 3 2.49 6.94 10.94
C LEU A 3 2.93 6.16 12.19
N GLU A 4 2.06 6.06 13.20
CA GLU A 4 2.35 5.29 14.39
C GLU A 4 2.54 3.80 14.09
N TRP A 5 1.66 3.23 13.27
CA TRP A 5 1.83 1.85 12.81
C TRP A 5 3.13 1.66 12.00
N LEU A 6 3.47 2.61 11.13
CA LEU A 6 4.71 2.55 10.34
C LEU A 6 5.96 2.64 11.23
N ARG A 7 5.93 3.43 12.30
CA ARG A 7 7.01 3.50 13.28
C ARG A 7 7.22 2.15 13.96
N VAL A 8 6.14 1.52 14.43
CA VAL A 8 6.18 0.18 15.03
C VAL A 8 6.69 -0.87 14.03
N TYR A 9 6.18 -0.85 12.80
CA TYR A 9 6.62 -1.75 11.73
C TYR A 9 8.13 -1.60 11.44
N LEU A 10 8.59 -0.35 11.30
CA LEU A 10 9.98 -0.06 10.96
C LEU A 10 10.93 -0.43 12.11
N HIS A 11 10.52 -0.20 13.35
CA HIS A 11 11.24 -0.66 14.54
C HIS A 11 11.40 -2.20 14.54
N ALA A 12 10.29 -2.93 14.35
CA ALA A 12 10.31 -4.39 14.27
C ALA A 12 11.15 -4.92 13.09
N TYR A 13 11.10 -4.25 11.94
CA TYR A 13 11.91 -4.56 10.77
C TYR A 13 13.41 -4.38 11.05
N LYS A 14 13.82 -3.27 11.69
CA LYS A 14 15.23 -3.03 12.01
C LYS A 14 15.76 -4.02 13.05
N ALA A 15 14.98 -4.33 14.09
CA ALA A 15 15.33 -5.32 15.09
C ALA A 15 15.51 -6.72 14.46
N SER A 16 14.60 -7.13 13.57
CA SER A 16 14.70 -8.44 12.88
C SER A 16 15.84 -8.51 11.86
N THR A 17 16.27 -7.38 11.30
CA THR A 17 17.34 -7.33 10.28
C THR A 17 18.70 -6.88 10.84
N LYS A 18 18.83 -6.72 12.16
CA LYS A 18 20.05 -6.24 12.86
C LYS A 18 20.56 -4.89 12.33
N LYS A 19 19.65 -3.98 11.95
CA LYS A 19 19.96 -2.64 11.42
C LYS A 19 19.83 -1.52 12.48
N GLY A 20 19.97 -1.87 13.75
CA GLY A 20 19.74 -0.97 14.90
C GLY A 20 18.29 -1.02 15.41
N GLU A 21 17.98 -0.18 16.40
CA GLU A 21 16.64 -0.13 17.03
C GLU A 21 15.96 1.23 16.84
N GLU A 22 16.72 2.32 16.76
CA GLU A 22 16.15 3.66 16.61
C GLU A 22 15.56 3.88 15.22
N VAL A 23 14.36 4.48 15.18
CA VAL A 23 13.69 4.91 13.95
C VAL A 23 13.73 6.43 13.89
N SER A 24 14.42 6.97 12.89
CA SER A 24 14.42 8.42 12.67
C SER A 24 13.13 8.88 11.99
N ASP A 25 12.75 10.14 12.22
CA ASP A 25 11.57 10.73 11.57
C ASP A 25 11.71 10.76 10.05
N ARG A 26 12.92 10.99 9.53
CA ARG A 26 13.20 10.94 8.10
C ARG A 26 12.90 9.57 7.48
N GLU A 27 13.31 8.49 8.15
CA GLU A 27 13.02 7.13 7.65
C GLU A 27 11.52 6.82 7.72
N LEU A 28 10.85 7.27 8.78
CA LEU A 28 9.42 7.10 8.96
C LEU A 28 8.61 7.81 7.86
N GLU A 29 8.93 9.08 7.60
CA GLU A 29 8.29 9.88 6.56
C GLU A 29 8.61 9.36 5.16
N THR A 30 9.84 8.93 4.91
CA THR A 30 10.22 8.28 3.66
C THR A 30 9.39 7.01 3.42
N LEU A 31 9.27 6.16 4.45
CA LEU A 31 8.46 4.96 4.38
C LEU A 31 6.98 5.31 4.14
N TYR A 32 6.45 6.32 4.81
CA TYR A 32 5.09 6.82 4.61
C TYR A 32 4.82 7.19 3.15
N VAL A 33 5.73 7.93 2.51
CA VAL A 33 5.59 8.30 1.09
C VAL A 33 5.60 7.05 0.22
N GLN A 34 6.55 6.13 0.46
CA GLN A 34 6.69 4.90 -0.33
C GLN A 34 5.45 4.01 -0.23
N VAL A 35 4.95 3.70 0.98
CA VAL A 35 3.82 2.79 1.14
C VAL A 35 2.53 3.36 0.53
N ASN A 36 2.32 4.68 0.58
CA ASN A 36 1.16 5.31 -0.06
C ASN A 36 1.25 5.23 -1.60
N LYS A 37 2.45 5.37 -2.18
CA LYS A 37 2.64 5.14 -3.63
C LYS A 37 2.45 3.66 -4.01
N PHE A 38 2.96 2.74 -3.20
CA PHE A 38 2.76 1.30 -3.42
C PHE A 38 1.31 0.85 -3.22
N ALA A 39 0.52 1.54 -2.40
CA ALA A 39 -0.92 1.28 -2.27
C ALA A 39 -1.63 1.47 -3.62
N LEU A 40 -1.24 2.46 -4.43
CA LEU A 40 -1.75 2.63 -5.79
C LEU A 40 -1.45 1.41 -6.67
N ALA A 41 -0.19 0.95 -6.67
CA ALA A 41 0.21 -0.24 -7.42
C ALA A 41 -0.60 -1.48 -6.97
N SER A 42 -0.81 -1.64 -5.65
CA SER A 42 -1.65 -2.71 -5.09
C SER A 42 -3.10 -2.64 -5.60
N HIS A 43 -3.73 -1.46 -5.60
CA HIS A 43 -5.09 -1.32 -6.15
C HIS A 43 -5.18 -1.72 -7.61
N PHE A 44 -4.23 -1.31 -8.44
CA PHE A 44 -4.19 -1.71 -9.84
C PHE A 44 -3.99 -3.22 -10.01
N PHE A 45 -3.01 -3.78 -9.31
CA PHE A 45 -2.68 -5.22 -9.37
C PHE A 45 -3.89 -6.08 -9.03
N TRP A 46 -4.53 -5.82 -7.88
CA TRP A 46 -5.66 -6.61 -7.43
C TRP A 46 -6.95 -6.35 -8.22
N GLY A 47 -7.09 -5.17 -8.83
CA GLY A 47 -8.16 -4.90 -9.80
C GLY A 47 -8.05 -5.82 -11.01
N PHE A 48 -6.86 -5.93 -11.61
CA PHE A 48 -6.61 -6.83 -12.74
C PHE A 48 -6.72 -8.30 -12.35
N TRP A 49 -6.14 -8.70 -11.22
CA TRP A 49 -6.27 -10.05 -10.70
C TRP A 49 -7.75 -10.44 -10.57
N ALA A 50 -8.60 -9.55 -10.05
CA ALA A 50 -10.01 -9.82 -9.87
C ALA A 50 -10.77 -9.92 -11.21
N LEU A 51 -10.44 -9.09 -12.21
CA LEU A 51 -11.02 -9.24 -13.55
C LEU A 51 -10.72 -10.63 -14.17
N ILE A 52 -9.50 -11.12 -13.97
CA ILE A 52 -9.12 -12.47 -14.42
C ILE A 52 -9.93 -13.52 -13.62
N GLN A 53 -10.01 -13.39 -12.30
CA GLN A 53 -10.76 -14.32 -11.47
C GLN A 53 -12.26 -14.34 -11.77
N ALA A 54 -12.86 -13.22 -12.17
CA ALA A 54 -14.27 -13.17 -12.57
C ALA A 54 -14.60 -14.14 -13.73
N LYS A 55 -13.60 -14.48 -14.56
CA LYS A 55 -13.76 -15.45 -15.66
C LYS A 55 -13.36 -16.87 -15.28
N TYR A 56 -12.34 -17.05 -14.45
CA TYR A 56 -11.67 -18.34 -14.28
C TYR A 56 -11.84 -18.98 -12.90
N SER A 57 -12.25 -18.22 -11.88
CA SER A 57 -12.35 -18.72 -10.52
C SER A 57 -13.60 -19.56 -10.30
N SER A 58 -13.49 -20.62 -9.52
CA SER A 58 -14.63 -21.40 -9.01
C SER A 58 -15.14 -20.89 -7.65
N ILE A 59 -14.48 -19.90 -7.06
CA ILE A 59 -14.85 -19.35 -5.76
C ILE A 59 -16.13 -18.50 -5.91
N ASN A 60 -17.12 -18.71 -5.04
CA ASN A 60 -18.32 -17.88 -4.99
C ASN A 60 -18.02 -16.52 -4.34
N PHE A 61 -17.59 -15.56 -5.16
CA PHE A 61 -17.24 -14.21 -4.75
C PHE A 61 -17.51 -13.23 -5.90
N ASP A 62 -17.95 -12.01 -5.58
CA ASP A 62 -18.19 -10.95 -6.57
C ASP A 62 -16.87 -10.30 -7.01
N PHE A 63 -16.15 -10.99 -7.89
CA PHE A 63 -14.87 -10.53 -8.43
C PHE A 63 -15.00 -9.26 -9.28
N LEU A 64 -16.09 -9.10 -10.04
CA LEU A 64 -16.27 -7.94 -10.89
C LEU A 64 -16.54 -6.69 -10.04
N GLY A 65 -17.44 -6.79 -9.05
CA GLY A 65 -17.67 -5.71 -8.09
C GLY A 65 -16.41 -5.38 -7.31
N TYR A 66 -15.63 -6.38 -6.89
CA TYR A 66 -14.34 -6.15 -6.24
C TYR A 66 -13.34 -5.41 -7.16
N ALA A 67 -13.23 -5.79 -8.43
CA ALA A 67 -12.36 -5.11 -9.39
C ALA A 67 -12.72 -3.61 -9.50
N VAL A 68 -14.02 -3.30 -9.61
CA VAL A 68 -14.53 -1.92 -9.64
C VAL A 68 -14.14 -1.17 -8.37
N LEU A 69 -14.33 -1.76 -7.18
CA LEU A 69 -13.93 -1.15 -5.92
C LEU A 69 -12.43 -0.84 -5.87
N ARG A 70 -11.58 -1.76 -6.35
CA ARG A 70 -10.13 -1.56 -6.38
C ARG A 70 -9.71 -0.44 -7.32
N PHE A 71 -10.23 -0.40 -8.55
CA PHE A 71 -9.90 0.68 -9.50
C PHE A 71 -10.43 2.03 -9.05
N ASN A 72 -11.66 2.10 -8.52
CA ASN A 72 -12.20 3.34 -7.98
C ASN A 72 -11.33 3.90 -6.85
N GLN A 73 -10.87 3.05 -5.94
CA GLN A 73 -9.99 3.48 -4.86
C GLN A 73 -8.61 3.94 -5.37
N TYR A 74 -8.07 3.32 -6.43
CA TYR A 74 -6.87 3.82 -7.09
C TYR A 74 -7.08 5.25 -7.60
N PHE A 75 -8.09 5.48 -8.44
CA PHE A 75 -8.29 6.80 -9.05
C PHE A 75 -8.63 7.87 -8.01
N LYS A 76 -9.36 7.51 -6.96
CA LYS A 76 -9.65 8.38 -5.82
C LYS A 76 -8.39 8.82 -5.07
N THR A 77 -7.46 7.90 -4.80
CA THR A 77 -6.28 8.19 -3.95
C THR A 77 -5.06 8.67 -4.72
N LYS A 78 -5.00 8.39 -6.03
CA LYS A 78 -3.87 8.75 -6.90
C LYS A 78 -3.42 10.20 -6.78
N PRO A 79 -4.31 11.23 -6.81
CA PRO A 79 -3.85 12.62 -6.72
C PRO A 79 -3.07 12.91 -5.44
N ALA A 80 -3.60 12.48 -4.28
CA ALA A 80 -2.96 12.70 -2.99
C ALA A 80 -1.65 11.91 -2.86
N ALA A 81 -1.64 10.63 -3.22
CA ALA A 81 -0.45 9.80 -3.12
C ALA A 81 0.68 10.23 -4.08
N MET A 82 0.35 10.77 -5.25
CA MET A 82 1.34 11.31 -6.20
C MET A 82 1.88 12.68 -5.80
N ALA A 83 1.13 13.46 -5.02
CA ALA A 83 1.59 14.74 -4.48
C ALA A 83 2.64 14.58 -3.36
N LEU A 84 2.71 13.41 -2.72
CA LEU A 84 3.69 13.13 -1.66
C LEU A 84 5.13 13.12 -2.19
N GLN A 85 5.99 13.89 -1.53
CA GLN A 85 7.43 13.98 -1.79
C GLN A 85 8.22 13.34 -0.66
N ILE A 86 9.34 12.72 -1.01
CA ILE A 86 10.28 12.19 -0.01
C ILE A 86 10.95 13.40 0.66
N PRO A 87 11.04 13.44 2.01
CA PRO A 87 11.73 14.52 2.72
C PRO A 87 13.23 14.55 2.39
N GLU A 88 13.80 15.76 2.35
CA GLU A 88 15.21 16.02 2.04
C GLU A 88 16.20 15.45 3.08
#